data_AF-A0A6N7ZHT4-F1
#
_entry.id   AF-A0A6N7ZHT4-F1
#
_cell.length_a   1.000
_cell.length_b   1.000
_cell.length_c   1.000
_cell.angle_alpha   90.00
_cell.angle_beta   90.00
_cell.angle_gamma   90.00
#
_symmetry.space_group_name_H-M   'P 1'
#
loop_
_entity.id
_entity.type
_entity.pdbx_description
1 polymer ?
#
loop_
_entity_poly.entity_id
_entity_poly.type
_entity_poly.pdbx_seq_one_letter_code
_entity_poly.pdbx_strand_id
1 'polypeptide(L)'
;MTAAVLALVALAGLSEAAGRVLPVVARRSRASGPLVAALMLTGTVVEAVVIVAWPAAAVAVARATGAAPGVTLGWTAATVAPLVLAAVLALPLVGPFLHATLLVAVGAAMAGRLADAAGAGWWAAAACVAVAGLGLAAAVEVVRFVVARVVATGSRRAVA
;
A
#
# COMPACT_ATOMS: atom_id res chain seq x y z
N MET A 1 -4.95 15.28 7.63
CA MET A 1 -5.13 13.87 8.04
C MET A 1 -5.38 13.84 9.53
N THR A 2 -6.28 12.98 10.01
CA THR A 2 -6.55 12.85 11.46
C THR A 2 -5.67 11.76 12.08
N ALA A 3 -5.48 11.81 13.40
CA ALA A 3 -4.72 10.79 14.14
C ALA A 3 -5.29 9.37 13.95
N ALA A 4 -6.61 9.25 13.84
CA ALA A 4 -7.29 7.99 13.54
C ALA A 4 -6.83 7.43 12.18
N VAL A 5 -6.79 8.24 11.11
CA VAL A 5 -6.32 7.80 9.79
C VAL A 5 -4.86 7.33 9.86
N LEU A 6 -4.00 8.06 10.58
CA LEU A 6 -2.60 7.66 10.75
C LEU A 6 -2.45 6.32 11.47
N ALA A 7 -3.21 6.10 12.55
CA ALA A 7 -3.19 4.84 13.28
C ALA A 7 -3.64 3.66 12.41
N LEU A 8 -4.65 3.88 11.57
CA LEU A 8 -5.19 2.86 10.68
C LEU A 8 -4.26 2.53 9.53
N VAL A 9 -3.62 3.55 8.95
CA VAL A 9 -2.56 3.38 7.95
C VAL A 9 -1.40 2.58 8.54
N ALA A 10 -0.97 2.92 9.77
CA ALA A 10 0.09 2.19 10.44
C ALA A 10 -0.29 0.74 10.72
N LEU A 11 -1.52 0.48 11.17
CA LEU A 11 -2.02 -0.86 11.44
C LEU A 11 -2.15 -1.70 10.15
N ALA A 12 -2.62 -1.09 9.06
CA ALA A 12 -2.67 -1.73 7.75
C ALA A 12 -1.27 -2.06 7.23
N GLY A 13 -0.32 -1.14 7.37
CA GLY A 13 1.07 -1.40 7.00
C GLY A 13 1.70 -2.52 7.85
N LEU A 14 1.41 -2.55 9.15
CA LEU A 14 1.89 -3.58 10.06
C LEU A 14 1.33 -4.95 9.71
N SER A 15 0.03 -5.02 9.39
CA SER A 15 -0.63 -6.24 8.96
C SER A 15 0.01 -6.81 7.69
N GLU A 16 0.25 -5.98 6.67
CA GLU A 16 0.91 -6.41 5.44
C GLU A 16 2.35 -6.88 5.68
N ALA A 17 3.09 -6.14 6.51
CA ALA A 17 4.43 -6.54 6.91
C ALA A 17 4.41 -7.91 7.62
N ALA A 18 3.45 -8.12 8.52
CA ALA A 18 3.29 -9.38 9.22
C ALA A 18 2.94 -10.54 8.29
N GLY A 19 2.01 -10.34 7.34
CA GLY A 19 1.63 -11.34 6.35
C GLY A 19 2.79 -11.83 5.48
N ARG A 20 3.81 -10.99 5.26
CA ARG A 20 5.00 -11.35 4.46
C ARG A 20 6.17 -11.86 5.30
N VAL A 21 6.40 -11.27 6.47
CA VAL A 21 7.55 -11.62 7.34
C VAL A 21 7.29 -12.89 8.14
N LEU A 22 6.10 -13.07 8.72
CA LEU A 22 5.81 -14.20 9.62
C LEU A 22 5.96 -15.57 8.94
N PRO A 23 5.48 -15.81 7.70
CA PRO A 23 5.69 -17.10 7.03
C PRO A 23 7.17 -17.42 6.77
N VAL A 24 8.00 -16.40 6.51
CA VAL A 24 9.44 -16.57 6.31
C VAL A 24 10.15 -16.87 7.63
N VAL A 25 9.77 -16.17 8.70
CA VAL A 25 10.28 -16.41 10.06
C VAL A 25 9.89 -17.80 10.56
N ALA A 26 8.63 -18.22 10.35
CA ALA A 26 8.16 -19.55 10.74
C ALA A 26 8.93 -20.68 10.04
N ARG A 27 9.43 -20.45 8.81
CA ARG A 27 10.26 -21.40 8.07
C ARG A 27 11.74 -21.37 8.46
N ARG A 28 12.18 -20.44 9.33
CA ARG A 28 13.58 -20.28 9.76
C ARG A 28 13.70 -20.47 11.27
N SER A 29 14.28 -21.59 11.68
CA SER A 29 14.43 -21.97 13.10
C SER A 29 15.34 -21.07 13.95
N ARG A 30 16.03 -20.08 13.36
CA ARG A 30 17.00 -19.19 14.05
C ARG A 30 16.94 -17.72 13.64
N ALA A 31 15.75 -17.18 13.33
CA ALA A 31 15.62 -15.75 13.07
C ALA A 31 15.88 -14.94 14.36
N SER A 32 16.75 -13.94 14.33
CA SER A 32 16.99 -13.08 15.49
C SER A 32 15.82 -12.12 15.71
N GLY A 33 15.35 -12.00 16.96
CA GLY A 33 14.23 -11.11 17.33
C GLY A 33 14.41 -9.66 16.83
N PRO A 34 15.59 -9.03 17.02
CA PRO A 34 15.85 -7.68 16.51
C PRO A 34 15.73 -7.55 14.98
N LEU A 35 16.16 -8.57 14.23
CA LEU A 35 16.04 -8.57 12.77
C LEU A 35 14.57 -8.67 12.34
N VAL A 36 13.79 -9.53 12.99
CA VAL A 36 12.34 -9.65 12.72
C VAL A 36 11.64 -8.32 13.01
N ALA A 37 11.93 -7.68 14.14
CA ALA A 37 11.37 -6.37 14.47
C ALA A 37 11.77 -5.29 13.45
N ALA A 38 13.03 -5.26 13.02
CA ALA A 38 13.50 -4.32 12.00
C ALA A 38 12.78 -4.54 10.65
N LEU A 39 12.60 -5.79 10.22
CA LEU A 39 11.89 -6.14 8.99
C LEU A 39 10.40 -5.76 9.06
N MET A 40 9.75 -6.03 10.19
CA MET A 40 8.36 -5.65 10.44
C MET A 40 8.18 -4.14 10.40
N LEU A 41 9.03 -3.39 11.11
CA LEU A 41 8.96 -1.93 11.14
C LEU A 41 9.18 -1.34 9.74
N THR A 42 10.20 -1.82 9.03
CA THR A 42 10.50 -1.35 7.67
C THR A 42 9.35 -1.65 6.71
N GLY A 43 8.82 -2.88 6.75
CA GLY A 43 7.65 -3.26 5.97
C GLY A 43 6.44 -2.38 6.30
N THR A 44 6.19 -2.13 7.58
CA THR A 44 5.09 -1.29 8.06
C THR A 44 5.17 0.11 7.47
N VAL A 45 6.35 0.74 7.56
CA VAL A 45 6.57 2.09 7.06
C VAL A 45 6.37 2.15 5.55
N VAL A 46 6.92 1.18 4.80
CA VAL A 46 6.79 1.15 3.34
C VAL A 46 5.32 1.02 2.92
N GLU A 47 4.60 0.07 3.50
CA GLU A 47 3.18 -0.16 3.15
C GLU A 47 2.30 1.02 3.61
N ALA A 48 2.57 1.61 4.78
CA ALA A 48 1.92 2.82 5.23
C ALA A 48 2.11 3.99 4.25
N VAL A 49 3.32 4.18 3.75
CA VAL A 49 3.64 5.24 2.76
C VAL A 49 2.89 4.99 1.45
N VAL A 50 2.85 3.75 0.95
CA VAL A 50 2.09 3.39 -0.25
C VAL A 50 0.62 3.72 -0.09
N ILE A 51 0.01 3.31 1.02
CA ILE A 51 -1.39 3.58 1.32
C ILE A 51 -1.61 5.09 1.36
N VAL A 52 -0.78 5.85 2.08
CA VAL A 52 -0.91 7.32 2.16
C VAL A 52 -0.80 7.98 0.79
N ALA A 53 0.11 7.51 -0.06
CA ALA A 53 0.37 8.08 -1.37
C ALA A 53 -0.74 7.83 -2.39
N TRP A 54 -1.58 6.80 -2.21
CA TRP A 54 -2.51 6.34 -3.23
C TRP A 54 -3.51 7.41 -3.73
N PRO A 55 -4.20 8.19 -2.87
CA PRO A 55 -5.09 9.25 -3.36
C PRO A 55 -4.36 10.33 -4.17
N ALA A 56 -3.16 10.72 -3.73
CA ALA A 56 -2.34 11.70 -4.42
C ALA A 56 -1.86 11.20 -5.78
N ALA A 57 -1.44 9.92 -5.85
CA ALA A 57 -1.06 9.27 -7.10
C ALA A 57 -2.24 9.17 -8.07
N ALA A 58 -3.44 8.84 -7.59
CA ALA A 58 -4.66 8.79 -8.42
C ALA A 58 -4.99 10.15 -9.04
N VAL A 59 -4.85 11.23 -8.25
CA VAL A 59 -5.02 12.60 -8.74
C VAL A 59 -3.94 12.98 -9.76
N ALA A 60 -2.68 12.58 -9.52
CA ALA A 60 -1.60 12.84 -10.46
C ALA A 60 -1.87 12.18 -11.83
N VAL A 61 -2.33 10.93 -11.84
CA VAL A 61 -2.74 10.21 -13.06
C VAL A 61 -3.92 10.90 -13.73
N ALA A 62 -4.93 11.32 -12.97
CA ALA A 62 -6.11 12.00 -13.51
C ALA A 62 -5.76 13.36 -14.14
N ARG A 63 -4.79 14.09 -13.58
CA ARG A 63 -4.27 15.33 -14.18
C ARG A 63 -3.47 15.06 -15.44
N ALA A 64 -2.58 14.08 -15.41
CA ALA A 64 -1.74 13.73 -16.56
C ALA A 64 -2.54 13.25 -17.78
N THR A 65 -3.69 12.64 -17.54
CA THR A 65 -4.61 12.14 -18.59
C THR A 65 -5.67 13.16 -19.01
N GLY A 66 -5.72 14.33 -18.37
CA GLY A 66 -6.75 15.34 -18.61
C GLY A 66 -8.14 14.97 -18.08
N ALA A 67 -8.27 13.85 -17.35
CA ALA A 67 -9.53 13.37 -16.81
C ALA A 67 -10.10 14.24 -15.67
N ALA A 68 -9.24 15.02 -15.00
CA ALA A 68 -9.64 15.83 -13.84
C ALA A 68 -8.77 17.07 -13.62
N PRO A 69 -8.82 18.09 -14.50
CA PRO A 69 -8.07 19.31 -14.30
C PRO A 69 -8.60 20.08 -13.07
N GLY A 70 -7.75 20.25 -12.05
CA GLY A 70 -8.08 21.04 -10.85
C GLY A 70 -8.59 20.26 -9.62
N VAL A 71 -8.68 18.93 -9.69
CA VAL A 71 -9.23 18.14 -8.57
C VAL A 71 -8.21 17.90 -7.45
N THR A 72 -8.69 17.81 -6.21
CA THR A 72 -7.91 17.32 -5.06
C THR A 72 -8.65 16.16 -4.40
N LEU A 73 -7.95 15.06 -4.16
CA LEU A 73 -8.46 13.89 -3.45
C LEU A 73 -7.56 13.61 -2.25
N GLY A 74 -8.16 13.35 -1.10
CA GLY A 74 -7.44 13.00 0.11
C GLY A 74 -8.18 11.92 0.89
N TRP A 75 -7.52 11.39 1.92
CA TRP A 75 -8.15 10.44 2.83
C TRP A 75 -9.32 11.08 3.59
N THR A 76 -10.48 10.43 3.51
CA THR A 76 -11.71 10.79 4.21
C THR A 76 -12.21 9.63 5.07
N ALA A 77 -13.07 9.91 6.06
CA ALA A 77 -13.64 8.85 6.91
C ALA A 77 -14.30 7.72 6.08
N ALA A 78 -15.01 8.08 5.01
CA ALA A 78 -15.68 7.12 4.12
C ALA A 78 -14.69 6.20 3.37
N THR A 79 -13.54 6.73 2.95
CA THR A 79 -12.47 5.93 2.31
C THR A 79 -11.62 5.15 3.32
N VAL A 80 -11.64 5.57 4.60
CA VAL A 80 -10.86 4.98 5.69
C VAL A 80 -11.62 3.84 6.37
N ALA A 81 -12.94 3.84 6.38
CA ALA A 81 -13.75 2.77 6.97
C ALA A 81 -13.42 1.35 6.44
N PRO A 82 -13.17 1.13 5.13
CA PRO A 82 -12.72 -0.17 4.65
C PRO A 82 -11.28 -0.51 5.06
N LEU A 83 -10.42 0.50 5.25
CA LEU A 83 -9.07 0.34 5.85
C LEU A 83 -9.16 -0.04 7.33
N VAL A 84 -10.13 0.49 8.09
CA VAL A 84 -10.43 0.05 9.47
C VAL A 84 -10.83 -1.41 9.48
N LEU A 85 -11.77 -1.77 8.61
CA LEU A 85 -12.21 -3.15 8.48
C LEU A 85 -11.05 -4.06 8.09
N ALA A 86 -10.18 -3.60 7.18
CA ALA A 86 -8.96 -4.33 6.80
C ALA A 86 -7.97 -4.47 7.95
N ALA A 87 -7.72 -3.42 8.72
CA ALA A 87 -6.78 -3.48 9.85
C ALA A 87 -7.29 -4.38 10.98
N VAL A 88 -8.61 -4.44 11.18
CA VAL A 88 -9.28 -5.34 12.15
C VAL A 88 -9.32 -6.78 11.64
N LEU A 89 -9.68 -6.99 10.36
CA LEU A 89 -9.74 -8.32 9.77
C LEU A 89 -8.34 -8.91 9.60
N ALA A 90 -7.38 -8.11 9.15
CA ALA A 90 -6.02 -8.52 8.80
C ALA A 90 -5.07 -8.64 10.01
N LEU A 91 -5.62 -8.86 11.21
CA LEU A 91 -4.99 -9.85 12.09
C LEU A 91 -4.70 -11.10 11.22
N PRO A 92 -3.53 -11.74 11.37
CA PRO A 92 -2.74 -12.44 10.33
C PRO A 92 -3.37 -13.66 9.58
N LEU A 93 -4.70 -13.75 9.45
CA LEU A 93 -5.48 -14.86 8.89
C LEU A 93 -6.29 -14.48 7.64
N VAL A 94 -6.18 -13.25 7.15
CA VAL A 94 -6.90 -12.80 5.95
C VAL A 94 -6.16 -13.27 4.72
N GLY A 95 -6.56 -14.43 4.20
CA GLY A 95 -6.00 -14.99 2.98
C GLY A 95 -6.04 -14.01 1.79
N PRO A 96 -5.28 -14.27 0.72
CA PRO A 96 -5.08 -13.37 -0.43
C PRO A 96 -6.37 -12.81 -1.04
N PHE A 97 -7.45 -13.60 -1.02
CA PHE A 97 -8.75 -13.24 -1.55
C PHE A 97 -9.42 -12.07 -0.82
N LEU A 98 -9.39 -12.08 0.51
CA LEU A 98 -10.05 -11.06 1.29
C LEU A 98 -9.24 -9.75 1.27
N HIS A 99 -7.90 -9.83 1.18
CA HIS A 99 -7.06 -8.65 0.90
C HIS A 99 -7.40 -8.00 -0.46
N ALA A 100 -7.52 -8.81 -1.52
CA ALA A 100 -7.89 -8.33 -2.85
C ALA A 100 -9.28 -7.66 -2.85
N THR A 101 -10.27 -8.28 -2.21
CA THR A 101 -11.62 -7.72 -2.07
C THR A 101 -11.61 -6.35 -1.38
N LEU A 102 -10.77 -6.18 -0.37
CA LEU A 102 -10.66 -4.91 0.37
C LEU A 102 -10.00 -3.82 -0.47
N LEU A 103 -8.92 -4.14 -1.19
CA LEU A 103 -8.30 -3.19 -2.12
C LEU A 103 -9.28 -2.72 -3.19
N VAL A 104 -10.09 -3.64 -3.72
CA VAL A 104 -11.15 -3.32 -4.69
C VAL A 104 -12.19 -2.39 -4.07
N ALA A 105 -12.65 -2.66 -2.84
CA ALA A 105 -13.64 -1.81 -2.16
C ALA A 105 -13.10 -0.39 -1.89
N VAL A 106 -11.86 -0.26 -1.39
CA VAL A 106 -11.19 1.04 -1.19
C VAL A 106 -11.03 1.76 -2.51
N GLY A 107 -10.55 1.06 -3.54
CA GLY A 107 -10.35 1.62 -4.88
C GLY A 107 -11.66 2.10 -5.52
N ALA A 108 -12.73 1.33 -5.39
CA ALA A 108 -14.06 1.71 -5.89
C ALA A 108 -14.62 2.94 -5.15
N ALA A 109 -14.45 3.02 -3.83
CA ALA A 109 -14.85 4.19 -3.05
C ALA A 109 -14.05 5.45 -3.44
N MET A 110 -12.73 5.31 -3.66
CA MET A 110 -11.89 6.39 -4.16
C MET A 110 -12.28 6.81 -5.58
N ALA A 111 -12.61 5.86 -6.46
CA ALA A 111 -13.05 6.12 -7.83
C ALA A 111 -14.35 6.91 -7.87
N GLY A 112 -15.33 6.56 -7.03
CA GLY A 112 -16.58 7.32 -6.88
C GLY A 112 -16.31 8.78 -6.50
N ARG A 113 -15.50 9.00 -5.45
CA ARG A 113 -15.17 10.36 -5.01
C ARG A 113 -14.38 11.15 -6.04
N LEU A 114 -13.47 10.49 -6.76
CA LEU A 114 -12.70 11.12 -7.81
C LEU A 114 -13.60 11.50 -8.99
N ALA A 115 -14.54 10.64 -9.37
CA ALA A 115 -15.53 10.93 -10.40
C ALA A 115 -16.39 12.14 -10.02
N ASP A 116 -16.94 12.16 -8.80
CA ASP A 116 -17.76 13.26 -8.30
C ASP A 116 -16.99 14.58 -8.27
N ALA A 117 -15.75 14.56 -7.77
CA ALA A 117 -14.93 15.76 -7.63
C ALA A 117 -14.41 16.28 -8.98
N ALA A 118 -14.17 15.39 -9.95
CA ALA A 118 -13.65 15.74 -11.27
C ALA A 118 -14.74 16.06 -12.29
N GLY A 119 -16.01 15.77 -12.00
CA GLY A 119 -17.07 15.73 -13.01
C GLY A 119 -16.79 14.69 -14.10
N ALA A 120 -15.99 13.67 -13.80
CA ALA A 120 -15.54 12.66 -14.75
C ALA A 120 -16.42 11.41 -14.70
N GLY A 121 -16.42 10.63 -15.78
CA GLY A 121 -17.08 9.32 -15.79
C GLY A 121 -16.43 8.36 -14.78
N TRP A 122 -17.25 7.58 -14.07
CA TRP A 122 -16.78 6.65 -13.04
C TRP A 122 -15.68 5.70 -13.51
N TRP A 123 -15.78 5.20 -14.75
CA TRP A 123 -14.78 4.32 -15.36
C TRP A 123 -13.42 5.00 -15.56
N ALA A 124 -13.41 6.28 -15.96
CA ALA A 124 -12.17 7.04 -16.11
C ALA A 124 -11.50 7.28 -14.75
N ALA A 125 -12.29 7.60 -13.73
CA ALA A 125 -11.81 7.74 -12.37
C ALA A 125 -11.28 6.40 -11.80
N ALA A 126 -11.99 5.31 -12.03
CA ALA A 126 -11.56 3.96 -11.63
C ALA A 126 -10.24 3.56 -12.30
N ALA A 127 -10.07 3.86 -13.59
CA ALA A 127 -8.81 3.64 -14.30
C ALA A 127 -7.65 4.43 -13.68
N CYS A 128 -7.87 5.70 -13.34
CA CYS A 128 -6.84 6.53 -12.68
C CYS A 128 -6.43 5.95 -11.32
N VAL A 129 -7.41 5.51 -10.50
CA VAL A 129 -7.16 4.90 -9.19
C VAL A 129 -6.42 3.56 -9.33
N ALA A 130 -6.81 2.74 -10.30
CA ALA A 130 -6.17 1.45 -10.56
C ALA A 130 -4.73 1.61 -11.06
N VAL A 131 -4.49 2.50 -12.03
CA VAL A 131 -3.14 2.81 -12.55
C VAL A 131 -2.24 3.34 -11.44
N ALA A 132 -2.77 4.22 -10.58
CA ALA A 132 -2.02 4.72 -9.42
C ALA A 132 -1.65 3.61 -8.43
N GLY A 133 -2.59 2.71 -8.13
CA GLY A 133 -2.34 1.57 -7.24
C GLY A 133 -1.28 0.62 -7.80
N LEU A 134 -1.40 0.25 -9.08
CA LEU A 134 -0.43 -0.59 -9.78
C LEU A 134 0.94 0.08 -9.88
N GLY A 135 0.98 1.39 -10.16
CA GLY A 135 2.23 2.16 -10.24
C GLY A 135 2.97 2.20 -8.91
N LEU A 136 2.27 2.41 -7.80
CA LEU A 136 2.86 2.37 -6.46
C LEU A 136 3.38 0.97 -6.09
N ALA A 137 2.61 -0.08 -6.40
CA ALA A 137 3.04 -1.46 -6.18
C ALA A 137 4.30 -1.79 -6.99
N ALA A 138 4.33 -1.40 -8.27
CA ALA A 138 5.49 -1.57 -9.14
C ALA A 138 6.71 -0.80 -8.62
N ALA A 139 6.53 0.44 -8.15
CA ALA A 139 7.62 1.24 -7.59
C ALA A 139 8.26 0.56 -6.37
N VAL A 140 7.44 0.04 -5.45
CA VAL A 140 7.94 -0.72 -4.30
C VAL A 140 8.68 -1.98 -4.74
N GLU A 141 8.16 -2.70 -5.73
CA GLU A 141 8.81 -3.91 -6.23
C GLU A 141 10.16 -3.60 -6.91
N VAL A 142 10.24 -2.51 -7.66
CA VAL A 142 11.52 -2.03 -8.24
C VAL A 142 12.51 -1.69 -7.12
N VAL A 143 12.09 -0.98 -6.07
CA VAL A 143 12.97 -0.68 -4.93
C VAL A 143 13.44 -1.97 -4.25
N ARG A 144 12.55 -2.94 -4.01
CA ARG A 144 12.91 -4.24 -3.44
C ARG A 144 13.91 -4.99 -4.30
N PHE A 145 13.67 -5.02 -5.61
CA PHE A 145 14.56 -5.65 -6.57
C PHE A 145 15.95 -5.00 -6.57
N VAL A 146 16.00 -3.67 -6.60
CA VAL A 146 17.26 -2.91 -6.58
C VAL A 146 18.01 -3.14 -5.26
N VAL A 147 17.33 -3.05 -4.11
CA VAL A 147 17.94 -3.31 -2.80
C VAL A 147 18.49 -4.73 -2.73
N ALA A 148 17.70 -5.73 -3.16
CA ALA A 148 18.15 -7.12 -3.17
C ALA A 148 19.38 -7.32 -4.07
N ARG A 149 19.39 -6.68 -5.24
CA ARG A 149 20.54 -6.71 -6.17
C ARG A 149 21.78 -6.07 -5.54
N VAL A 150 21.66 -4.89 -4.94
CA VAL A 150 22.76 -4.16 -4.30
C VAL A 150 23.34 -4.96 -3.14
N VAL A 151 22.51 -5.48 -2.24
CA VAL A 151 22.93 -6.31 -1.11
C VAL A 151 23.64 -7.57 -1.62
N ALA A 152 23.08 -8.27 -2.60
CA ALA A 152 23.71 -9.46 -3.19
C ALA A 152 25.06 -9.15 -3.86
N THR A 153 25.23 -7.97 -4.46
CA THR A 153 26.54 -7.55 -5.01
C THR A 153 27.54 -7.17 -3.92
N GLY A 154 27.09 -6.52 -2.84
CA GLY A 154 27.94 -6.16 -1.71
C GLY A 154 28.46 -7.39 -0.96
N SER A 155 27.60 -8.37 -0.71
CA SER A 155 27.99 -9.63 -0.05
C SER A 155 29.00 -10.43 -0.88
N ARG A 156 28.92 -10.41 -2.21
CA ARG A 156 29.91 -11.09 -3.08
C ARG A 156 31.29 -10.42 -3.06
N ARG A 157 31.37 -9.10 -2.90
CA ARG A 157 32.65 -8.38 -2.79
C ARG A 157 33.32 -8.54 -1.43
N ALA A 158 32.57 -8.85 -0.38
CA ALA A 158 33.12 -9.06 0.97
C ALA A 158 33.72 -10.46 1.19
N VAL A 159 33.49 -11.40 0.25
CA VAL A 159 33.93 -12.80 0.31
C VAL A 159 35.07 -13.09 -0.69
N ALA A 160 35.38 -12.15 -1.58
CA ALA A 160 36.48 -12.20 -2.54
C ALA A 160 37.68 -11.39 -2.02
#